data_AF-A0A7U6KF20-F1
#
_entry.id   AF-A0A7U6KF20-F1
#
_cell.length_a   1.000
_cell.length_b   1.000
_cell.length_c   1.000
_cell.angle_alpha   90.00
_cell.angle_beta   90.00
_cell.angle_gamma   90.00
#
_symmetry.space_group_name_H-M   'P 1'
#
loop_
_entity.id
_entity.type
_entity.pdbx_description
1 polymer ?
#
loop_
_entity_poly.entity_id
_entity_poly.type
_entity_poly.pdbx_seq_one_letter_code
_entity_poly.pdbx_strand_id
1 'polypeptide(L)'
;MSKKMTEMLNGQVEIMFYNLKISMKTCNWKTLICGTPVWRYFYHTIHSCDKWFINPYVFTEPEIHVPHLDQVDLACDKVLTKEEIWAYYDQVHNKVTKYLNGLSDEELYEKPENCDYTRIELIFGQVRHFMCHVGIFNGITIANTGKYPMVVGMDAYKNHKMDGKLYDE
;
A
#
# COMPACT_ATOMS: atom_id res chain seq x y z
N MET A 1 -3.27 -0.47 -28.52
CA MET A 1 -3.19 -1.58 -27.55
C MET A 1 -4.31 -1.40 -26.54
N SER A 2 -4.91 -2.50 -26.08
CA SER A 2 -6.08 -2.43 -25.18
C SER A 2 -5.66 -1.87 -23.81
N LYS A 3 -6.58 -1.18 -23.11
CA LYS A 3 -6.34 -0.61 -21.77
C LYS A 3 -7.41 -0.97 -20.73
N LYS A 4 -8.37 -1.81 -21.11
CA LYS A 4 -9.54 -2.08 -20.26
C LYS A 4 -9.15 -2.78 -18.96
N MET A 5 -8.21 -3.73 -19.00
CA MET A 5 -7.75 -4.43 -17.81
C MET A 5 -6.91 -3.52 -16.92
N THR A 6 -5.98 -2.76 -17.50
CA THR A 6 -5.15 -1.79 -16.76
C THR A 6 -6.00 -0.71 -16.07
N GLU A 7 -7.04 -0.21 -16.72
CA GLU A 7 -8.02 0.73 -16.11
C GLU A 7 -8.77 0.10 -14.93
N MET A 8 -9.20 -1.15 -15.05
CA MET A 8 -9.86 -1.87 -13.95
C MET A 8 -8.91 -2.10 -12.77
N LEU A 9 -7.65 -2.48 -13.04
CA LEU A 9 -6.62 -2.64 -12.02
C LEU A 9 -6.32 -1.32 -11.31
N ASN A 10 -6.25 -0.22 -12.06
CA ASN A 10 -6.05 1.10 -11.49
C ASN A 10 -7.15 1.43 -10.46
N GLY A 11 -8.42 1.18 -10.78
CA GLY A 11 -9.50 1.34 -9.81
C GLY A 11 -9.34 0.53 -8.52
N GLN A 12 -8.85 -0.72 -8.61
CA GLN A 12 -8.58 -1.53 -7.40
C GLN A 12 -7.41 -0.99 -6.59
N VAL A 13 -6.38 -0.49 -7.26
CA VAL A 13 -5.19 0.06 -6.62
C VAL A 13 -5.47 1.40 -5.94
N GLU A 14 -6.31 2.25 -6.54
CA GLU A 14 -6.80 3.48 -5.89
C GLU A 14 -7.60 3.17 -4.61
N ILE A 15 -8.47 2.15 -4.64
CA ILE A 15 -9.20 1.68 -3.45
C ILE A 15 -8.21 1.18 -2.38
N MET A 16 -7.22 0.38 -2.78
CA MET A 16 -6.19 -0.17 -1.89
C MET A 16 -5.45 0.95 -1.16
N PHE A 17 -4.93 1.94 -1.88
CA PHE A 17 -4.23 3.10 -1.30
C PHE A 17 -5.14 3.91 -0.38
N TYR A 18 -6.38 4.19 -0.81
CA TYR A 18 -7.32 4.94 0.01
C TYR A 18 -7.69 4.23 1.33
N ASN A 19 -7.84 2.91 1.30
CA ASN A 19 -8.09 2.13 2.52
C ASN A 19 -6.90 2.19 3.48
N LEU A 20 -5.66 2.12 2.98
CA LEU A 20 -4.49 2.36 3.83
C LEU A 20 -4.48 3.79 4.38
N LYS A 21 -4.83 4.79 3.58
CA LYS A 21 -4.95 6.18 4.05
C LYS A 21 -5.94 6.32 5.21
N ILE A 22 -7.05 5.60 5.18
CA ILE A 22 -7.99 5.55 6.32
C ILE A 22 -7.30 4.89 7.53
N SER A 23 -6.66 3.73 7.37
CA SER A 23 -5.94 3.07 8.45
C SER A 23 -4.86 3.97 9.07
N MET A 24 -4.09 4.68 8.24
CA MET A 24 -3.08 5.64 8.66
C MET A 24 -3.66 6.85 9.41
N LYS A 25 -4.91 7.24 9.13
CA LYS A 25 -5.59 8.33 9.84
C LYS A 25 -6.25 7.88 11.15
N THR A 26 -6.64 6.62 11.25
CA THR A 26 -7.46 6.11 12.37
C THR A 26 -6.64 5.32 13.39
N CYS A 27 -5.61 4.60 12.94
CA CYS A 27 -4.78 3.79 13.83
C CYS A 27 -3.86 4.66 14.69
N ASN A 28 -3.57 4.21 15.92
CA ASN A 28 -2.54 4.83 16.75
C ASN A 28 -1.15 4.30 16.34
N TRP A 29 -0.32 5.19 15.80
CA TRP A 29 0.99 4.86 15.22
C TRP A 29 2.01 4.34 16.25
N LYS A 30 1.76 4.59 17.54
CA LYS A 30 2.60 4.12 18.65
C LYS A 30 2.17 2.77 19.22
N THR A 31 1.01 2.26 18.82
CA THR A 31 0.58 0.91 19.23
C THR A 31 1.62 -0.11 18.78
N LEU A 32 1.84 -1.15 19.58
CA LEU A 32 2.80 -2.20 19.25
C LEU A 32 2.10 -3.38 18.57
N ILE A 33 2.69 -3.86 17.48
CA ILE A 33 2.40 -5.14 16.85
C ILE A 33 3.67 -5.97 17.03
N CYS A 34 3.58 -7.08 17.75
CA CYS A 34 4.74 -7.94 18.03
C CYS A 34 5.97 -7.19 18.60
N GLY A 35 5.74 -6.16 19.42
CA GLY A 35 6.82 -5.33 20.00
C GLY A 35 7.33 -4.19 19.10
N THR A 36 6.87 -4.11 17.85
CA THR A 36 7.25 -3.06 16.89
C THR A 36 6.11 -2.05 16.71
N PRO A 37 6.37 -0.73 16.70
CA PRO A 37 5.31 0.27 16.56
C PRO A 37 4.64 0.24 15.18
N VAL A 38 3.33 0.51 15.13
CA VAL A 38 2.52 0.48 13.90
C VAL A 38 3.11 1.34 12.77
N TRP A 39 3.72 2.49 13.08
CA TRP A 39 4.32 3.34 12.04
C TRP A 39 5.33 2.59 11.17
N ARG A 40 6.05 1.63 11.74
CA ARG A 40 7.04 0.83 10.99
C ARG A 40 6.36 -0.20 10.10
N TYR A 41 5.19 -0.73 10.51
CA TYR A 41 4.37 -1.56 9.64
C TYR A 41 3.73 -0.77 8.50
N PHE A 42 3.35 0.51 8.71
CA PHE A 42 2.95 1.38 7.60
C PHE A 42 4.08 1.53 6.60
N TYR A 43 5.29 1.85 7.09
CA TYR A 43 6.47 1.93 6.24
C TYR A 43 6.72 0.61 5.48
N HIS A 44 6.74 -0.53 6.18
CA HIS A 44 6.90 -1.87 5.58
C HIS A 44 5.88 -2.13 4.46
N THR A 45 4.62 -1.81 4.71
CA THR A 45 3.52 -2.03 3.76
C THR A 45 3.72 -1.19 2.49
N ILE A 46 4.06 0.09 2.65
CA ILE A 46 4.29 1.02 1.54
C ILE A 46 5.57 0.64 0.77
N HIS A 47 6.64 0.30 1.49
CA HIS A 47 7.93 -0.08 0.92
C HIS A 47 7.87 -1.39 0.13
N SER A 48 7.19 -2.41 0.66
CA SER A 48 6.92 -3.63 -0.10
C SER A 48 6.21 -3.33 -1.41
N CYS A 49 5.21 -2.44 -1.38
CA CYS A 49 4.52 -2.01 -2.60
C CYS A 49 5.49 -1.33 -3.57
N ASP A 50 6.26 -0.33 -3.10
CA ASP A 50 7.23 0.40 -3.93
C ASP A 50 8.23 -0.51 -4.65
N LYS A 51 8.71 -1.53 -3.93
CA LYS A 51 9.71 -2.49 -4.42
C LYS A 51 9.11 -3.53 -5.35
N TRP A 52 8.05 -4.20 -4.92
CA TRP A 52 7.56 -5.41 -5.58
C TRP A 52 6.48 -5.14 -6.63
N PHE A 53 5.79 -4.01 -6.60
CA PHE A 53 4.66 -3.75 -7.50
C PHE A 53 5.09 -3.65 -8.98
N ILE A 54 6.28 -3.11 -9.25
CA ILE A 54 6.78 -2.87 -10.60
C ILE A 54 7.84 -3.89 -11.01
N ASN A 55 8.96 -3.91 -10.30
CA ASN A 55 10.05 -4.85 -10.52
C ASN A 55 10.99 -4.87 -9.29
N PRO A 56 10.98 -5.93 -8.47
CA PRO A 56 11.83 -6.01 -7.28
C PRO A 56 13.33 -6.18 -7.60
N TYR A 57 13.67 -6.62 -8.81
CA TYR A 57 15.05 -6.89 -9.24
C TYR A 57 15.72 -5.68 -9.90
N VAL A 58 14.93 -4.67 -10.26
CA VAL A 58 15.41 -3.37 -10.76
C VAL A 58 14.76 -2.28 -9.91
N PHE A 59 15.21 -2.20 -8.67
CA PHE A 59 14.68 -1.29 -7.66
C PHE A 59 15.78 -0.46 -7.03
N THR A 60 15.49 0.81 -6.79
CA THR A 60 16.35 1.72 -6.03
C THR A 60 15.64 2.07 -4.74
N GLU A 61 16.30 1.78 -3.61
CA GLU A 61 15.80 2.12 -2.29
C GLU A 61 15.56 3.64 -2.17
N PRO A 62 14.45 4.10 -1.53
CA PRO A 62 14.21 5.51 -1.32
C PRO A 62 15.21 6.08 -0.31
N GLU A 63 15.49 7.38 -0.36
CA GLU A 63 16.50 8.03 0.51
C GLU A 63 16.22 7.85 2.02
N ILE A 64 14.95 7.70 2.40
CA ILE A 64 14.54 7.47 3.79
C ILE A 64 14.83 6.04 4.28
N HIS A 65 15.13 5.10 3.38
CA HIS A 65 15.39 3.70 3.71
C HIS A 65 16.78 3.52 4.33
N VAL A 66 16.83 2.66 5.34
CA VAL A 66 18.07 2.12 5.89
C VAL A 66 17.91 0.60 6.07
N PRO A 67 19.00 -0.18 6.10
CA PRO A 67 18.92 -1.62 6.32
C PRO A 67 18.00 -2.00 7.48
N HIS A 68 17.19 -3.03 7.25
CA HIS A 68 16.20 -3.59 8.18
C HIS A 68 14.99 -2.71 8.48
N LEU A 69 14.89 -1.48 7.98
CA LEU A 69 13.74 -0.61 8.32
C LEU A 69 12.40 -1.23 7.91
N ASP A 70 12.36 -1.89 6.76
CA ASP A 70 11.23 -2.65 6.22
C ASP A 70 11.01 -3.99 6.94
N GLN A 71 12.04 -4.61 7.50
CA GLN A 71 11.95 -5.92 8.16
C GLN A 71 11.52 -5.76 9.62
N VAL A 72 10.22 -5.70 9.86
CA VAL A 72 9.59 -5.41 11.17
C VAL A 72 10.02 -6.35 12.31
N ASP A 73 10.49 -7.55 12.00
CA ASP A 73 10.99 -8.56 12.96
C ASP A 73 12.46 -8.36 13.34
N LEU A 74 13.20 -7.49 12.64
CA LEU A 74 14.59 -7.16 12.93
C LEU A 74 14.70 -5.82 13.67
N ALA A 75 15.78 -5.62 14.42
CA ALA A 75 16.06 -4.35 15.07
C ALA A 75 16.45 -3.26 14.05
N CYS A 76 15.97 -2.03 14.26
CA CYS A 76 16.34 -0.86 13.48
C CYS A 76 16.18 0.40 14.35
N ASP A 77 17.23 1.22 14.44
CA ASP A 77 17.25 2.42 15.28
C ASP A 77 16.65 3.66 14.58
N LYS A 78 16.46 3.59 13.27
CA LYS A 78 15.87 4.68 12.50
C LYS A 78 14.40 4.80 12.85
N VAL A 79 14.01 5.98 13.34
CA VAL A 79 12.62 6.35 13.57
C VAL A 79 12.21 7.36 12.50
N LEU A 80 11.12 7.06 11.80
CA LEU A 80 10.52 7.98 10.83
C LEU A 80 9.44 8.82 11.50
N THR A 81 9.38 10.08 11.09
CA THR A 81 8.28 11.00 11.40
C THR A 81 7.02 10.60 10.63
N LYS A 82 5.88 11.12 11.10
CA LYS A 82 4.60 10.89 10.43
C LYS A 82 4.60 11.53 9.04
N GLU A 83 5.23 12.68 8.92
CA GLU A 83 5.37 13.48 7.70
C GLU A 83 6.22 12.74 6.65
N GLU A 84 7.34 12.13 7.04
CA GLU A 84 8.17 11.31 6.14
C GLU A 84 7.38 10.12 5.57
N ILE A 85 6.58 9.44 6.39
CA ILE A 85 5.80 8.29 5.94
C ILE A 85 4.62 8.71 5.04
N TRP A 86 3.97 9.85 5.31
CA TRP A 86 2.95 10.39 4.40
C TRP A 86 3.54 10.83 3.07
N ALA A 87 4.69 11.51 3.08
CA ALA A 87 5.40 11.89 1.86
C ALA A 87 5.77 10.65 1.04
N TYR A 88 6.23 9.59 1.70
CA TYR A 88 6.55 8.33 1.04
C TYR A 88 5.29 7.61 0.50
N TYR A 89 4.19 7.61 1.26
CA TYR A 89 2.90 7.13 0.78
C TYR A 89 2.50 7.84 -0.53
N ASP A 90 2.56 9.17 -0.57
CA ASP A 90 2.16 9.95 -1.75
C ASP A 90 3.11 9.70 -2.93
N GLN A 91 4.42 9.56 -2.67
CA GLN A 91 5.40 9.22 -3.69
C GLN A 91 5.11 7.86 -4.33
N VAL A 92 4.87 6.83 -3.51
CA VAL A 92 4.63 5.46 -3.98
C VAL A 92 3.28 5.35 -4.68
N HIS A 93 2.24 5.99 -4.14
CA HIS A 93 0.93 6.09 -4.80
C HIS A 93 1.07 6.69 -6.20
N ASN A 94 1.71 7.86 -6.32
CA ASN A 94 1.93 8.51 -7.62
C ASN A 94 2.77 7.64 -8.58
N LYS A 95 3.82 6.98 -8.10
CA LYS A 95 4.68 6.10 -8.89
C LYS A 95 3.88 4.93 -9.46
N VAL A 96 3.08 4.26 -8.62
CA VAL A 96 2.26 3.11 -9.00
C VAL A 96 1.15 3.53 -9.98
N THR A 97 0.43 4.62 -9.70
CA THR A 97 -0.63 5.12 -10.58
C THR A 97 -0.06 5.52 -11.95
N LYS A 98 1.11 6.19 -11.98
CA LYS A 98 1.79 6.53 -13.24
C LYS A 98 2.19 5.28 -14.02
N TYR A 99 2.70 4.26 -13.35
CA TYR A 99 3.09 3.01 -13.98
C TYR A 99 1.88 2.32 -14.62
N LEU A 100 0.78 2.14 -13.89
CA LEU A 100 -0.45 1.52 -14.41
C LEU A 100 -1.05 2.29 -15.59
N ASN A 101 -1.04 3.62 -15.54
CA ASN A 101 -1.51 4.47 -16.64
C ASN A 101 -0.65 4.32 -17.91
N GLY A 102 0.63 4.00 -17.74
CA GLY A 102 1.58 3.79 -18.82
C GLY A 102 1.43 2.44 -19.52
N LEU A 103 0.94 1.42 -18.82
CA LEU A 103 0.81 0.06 -19.34
C LEU A 103 -0.33 -0.09 -20.35
N SER A 104 -0.18 -1.07 -21.24
CA SER A 104 -1.27 -1.72 -21.96
C SER A 104 -1.66 -3.06 -21.32
N ASP A 105 -2.81 -3.58 -21.74
CA ASP A 105 -3.30 -4.88 -21.27
C ASP A 105 -2.38 -6.03 -21.69
N GLU A 106 -1.69 -5.92 -22.82
CA GLU A 106 -0.74 -6.92 -23.31
C GLU A 106 0.53 -6.97 -22.45
N GLU A 107 1.04 -5.80 -22.04
CA GLU A 107 2.23 -5.70 -21.17
C GLU A 107 1.99 -6.34 -19.79
N LEU A 108 0.74 -6.46 -19.33
CA LEU A 108 0.41 -7.14 -18.07
C LEU A 108 0.89 -8.59 -18.02
N TYR A 109 0.95 -9.26 -19.18
CA TYR A 109 1.39 -10.66 -19.30
C TYR A 109 2.91 -10.79 -19.45
N GLU A 110 3.62 -9.68 -19.62
CA GLU A 110 5.06 -9.68 -19.77
C GLU A 110 5.76 -9.74 -18.41
N LYS A 111 6.98 -10.28 -18.42
CA LYS A 111 7.86 -10.29 -17.27
C LYS A 111 8.77 -9.05 -17.31
N PRO A 112 8.87 -8.27 -16.23
CA PRO A 112 9.89 -7.22 -16.13
C PRO A 112 11.31 -7.79 -16.26
N GLU A 113 12.27 -6.91 -16.51
CA GLU A 113 13.69 -7.28 -16.61
C GLU A 113 14.15 -8.08 -15.39
N ASN A 114 14.81 -9.22 -15.62
CA ASN A 114 15.33 -10.13 -14.61
C ASN A 114 14.29 -10.64 -13.59
N CYS A 115 13.00 -10.59 -13.93
CA CYS A 115 11.92 -11.03 -13.06
C CYS A 115 11.27 -12.32 -13.57
N ASP A 116 11.05 -13.28 -12.68
CA ASP A 116 10.37 -14.53 -13.02
C ASP A 116 8.85 -14.41 -13.08
N TYR A 117 8.29 -13.31 -12.57
CA TYR A 117 6.86 -13.05 -12.48
C TYR A 117 6.40 -12.06 -13.55
N THR A 118 5.19 -12.24 -14.03
CA THR A 118 4.53 -11.26 -14.89
C THR A 118 4.14 -10.01 -14.11
N ARG A 119 3.96 -8.88 -14.82
CA ARG A 119 3.49 -7.64 -14.19
C ARG A 119 2.19 -7.85 -13.43
N ILE A 120 1.24 -8.63 -13.97
CA ILE A 120 -0.02 -8.92 -13.29
C ILE A 120 0.16 -9.73 -12.01
N GLU A 121 1.07 -10.72 -11.99
CA GLU A 121 1.38 -11.48 -10.78
C GLU A 121 1.97 -10.59 -9.68
N LEU A 122 2.86 -9.66 -10.04
CA LEU A 122 3.43 -8.68 -9.11
C LEU A 122 2.36 -7.75 -8.53
N ILE A 123 1.50 -7.19 -9.38
CA ILE A 123 0.38 -6.32 -9.00
C ILE A 123 -0.55 -7.05 -8.02
N PHE A 124 -1.02 -8.25 -8.36
CA PHE A 124 -1.89 -9.03 -7.49
C PHE A 124 -1.20 -9.45 -6.19
N GLY A 125 0.07 -9.80 -6.25
CA GLY A 125 0.88 -10.09 -5.07
C GLY A 125 0.85 -8.93 -4.08
N GLN A 126 1.04 -7.71 -4.55
CA GLN A 126 1.00 -6.52 -3.71
C GLN A 126 -0.41 -6.17 -3.24
N VAL A 127 -1.44 -6.27 -4.08
CA VAL A 127 -2.83 -6.05 -3.62
C VAL A 127 -3.18 -6.97 -2.45
N ARG A 128 -2.83 -8.26 -2.52
CA ARG A 128 -3.07 -9.21 -1.42
C ARG A 128 -2.28 -8.85 -0.15
N HIS A 129 -0.99 -8.58 -0.29
CA HIS A 129 -0.11 -8.22 0.83
C HIS A 129 -0.60 -6.96 1.54
N PHE A 130 -0.85 -5.91 0.76
CA PHE A 130 -1.22 -4.60 1.25
C PHE A 130 -2.56 -4.62 1.99
N MET A 131 -3.56 -5.32 1.44
CA MET A 131 -4.87 -5.43 2.08
C MET A 131 -4.86 -6.32 3.33
N CYS A 132 -3.94 -7.29 3.43
CA CYS A 132 -3.72 -8.03 4.67
C CYS A 132 -3.27 -7.09 5.80
N HIS A 133 -2.32 -6.20 5.53
CA HIS A 133 -1.88 -5.19 6.48
C HIS A 133 -2.97 -4.17 6.83
N VAL A 134 -3.74 -3.70 5.86
CA VAL A 134 -4.93 -2.84 6.11
C VAL A 134 -5.89 -3.51 7.10
N GLY A 135 -6.16 -4.82 6.93
CA GLY A 135 -6.99 -5.59 7.86
C GLY A 135 -6.42 -5.62 9.28
N ILE A 136 -5.10 -5.81 9.42
CA ILE A 136 -4.40 -5.79 10.71
C ILE A 136 -4.54 -4.40 11.36
N PHE A 137 -4.26 -3.32 10.63
CA PHE A 137 -4.36 -1.95 11.15
C PHE A 137 -5.77 -1.60 11.59
N ASN A 138 -6.77 -1.98 10.80
CA ASN A 138 -8.17 -1.75 11.15
C ASN A 138 -8.57 -2.56 12.38
N GLY A 139 -8.15 -3.82 12.48
CA GLY A 139 -8.35 -4.67 13.66
C GLY A 139 -7.78 -4.05 14.93
N ILE A 140 -6.59 -3.44 14.85
CA ILE A 140 -5.97 -2.73 15.97
C ILE A 140 -6.78 -1.49 16.36
N THR A 141 -7.24 -0.70 15.38
CA THR A 141 -8.10 0.45 15.67
C THR A 141 -9.38 0.03 16.37
N ILE A 142 -10.03 -1.04 15.88
CA ILE A 142 -11.25 -1.59 16.48
C ILE A 142 -10.98 -2.03 17.92
N ALA A 143 -9.93 -2.82 18.14
CA ALA A 143 -9.59 -3.32 19.47
C ALA A 143 -9.29 -2.19 20.47
N ASN A 144 -8.62 -1.12 20.01
CA ASN A 144 -8.21 -0.01 20.89
C ASN A 144 -9.30 1.04 21.12
N THR A 145 -10.24 1.20 20.19
CA THR A 145 -11.17 2.34 20.18
C THR A 145 -12.65 1.96 20.16
N GLY A 146 -12.97 0.70 19.83
CA GLY A 146 -14.34 0.26 19.57
C GLY A 146 -14.96 0.81 18.28
N LYS A 147 -14.20 1.58 17.48
CA LYS A 147 -14.68 2.17 16.22
C LYS A 147 -14.18 1.35 15.03
N TYR A 148 -15.05 1.14 14.05
CA TYR A 148 -14.73 0.41 12.82
C TYR A 148 -14.23 1.38 11.75
N PRO A 149 -12.95 1.35 11.33
CA PRO A 149 -12.48 2.19 10.23
C PRO A 149 -13.22 1.84 8.95
N MET A 150 -13.59 2.86 8.18
CA MET A 150 -14.26 2.65 6.91
C MET A 150 -13.39 1.81 5.96
N VAL A 151 -14.02 0.87 5.24
CA VAL A 151 -13.39 0.12 4.15
C VAL A 151 -14.17 0.41 2.88
N VAL A 152 -13.55 1.15 1.97
CA VAL A 152 -14.12 1.51 0.68
C VAL A 152 -14.08 0.29 -0.24
N GLY A 153 -15.23 -0.03 -0.82
CA GLY A 153 -15.38 -1.04 -1.86
C GLY A 153 -15.60 -0.44 -3.26
N MET A 154 -15.80 -1.31 -4.25
CA MET A 154 -15.95 -0.93 -5.66
C MET A 154 -17.13 0.00 -5.91
N ASP A 155 -18.28 -0.21 -5.24
CA ASP A 155 -19.47 0.62 -5.43
C ASP A 155 -19.25 2.06 -4.94
N ALA A 156 -18.54 2.23 -3.83
CA ALA A 156 -18.21 3.54 -3.31
C ALA A 156 -17.24 4.28 -4.26
N TYR A 157 -16.22 3.59 -4.76
CA TYR A 157 -15.30 4.15 -5.75
C TYR A 157 -15.99 4.54 -7.06
N LYS A 158 -16.79 3.63 -7.64
CA LYS A 158 -17.51 3.86 -8.91
C LYS A 158 -18.45 5.06 -8.86
N ASN A 159 -19.07 5.29 -7.70
CA ASN A 159 -20.00 6.39 -7.51
C ASN A 159 -19.34 7.66 -6.94
N HIS A 160 -18.01 7.72 -6.87
CA HIS A 160 -17.24 8.81 -6.24
C HIS A 160 -17.67 9.13 -4.80
N LYS A 161 -18.14 8.11 -4.07
CA LYS A 161 -18.58 8.19 -2.67
C LYS A 161 -17.43 7.90 -1.70
N MET A 162 -16.27 8.47 -1.98
CA MET A 162 -15.13 8.49 -1.05
C MET A 162 -15.23 9.77 -0.20
N ASP A 163 -16.33 9.87 0.55
CA ASP A 163 -16.82 11.09 1.22
C ASP A 163 -15.90 11.63 2.33
N GLY A 164 -14.79 10.93 2.61
CA GLY A 164 -13.79 11.33 3.58
C GLY A 164 -14.12 10.90 5.01
N LYS A 165 -15.23 10.19 5.24
CA LYS A 165 -15.50 9.56 6.53
C LYS A 165 -14.40 8.56 6.86
N LEU A 166 -14.03 8.54 8.14
CA LEU A 166 -12.96 7.67 8.65
C LEU A 166 -13.49 6.40 9.30
N TYR A 167 -14.74 6.41 9.74
CA TYR A 167 -15.37 5.30 10.45
C TYR A 167 -16.71 4.94 9.81
N ASP A 168 -17.07 3.68 9.91
CA ASP A 168 -18.39 3.16 9.56
C ASP A 168 -19.33 3.42 10.75
N GLU A 169 -20.23 4.39 10.58
CA GLU A 169 -21.21 4.86 11.57
C GLU A 169 -22.64 4.64 11.05
#